data_AF-A0A951RJN3-F1
#
_entry.id   AF-A0A951RJN3-F1
#
_cell.length_a   1.000
_cell.length_b   1.000
_cell.length_c   1.000
_cell.angle_alpha   90.00
_cell.angle_beta   90.00
_cell.angle_gamma   90.00
#
_symmetry.space_group_name_H-M   'P 1'
#
loop_
_entity.id
_entity.type
_entity.pdbx_description
1 polymer ?
#
loop_
_entity_poly.entity_id
_entity_poly.type
_entity_poly.pdbx_seq_one_letter_code
_entity_poly.pdbx_strand_id
1 'polypeptide(L)'
;MIEINQDAFEKLLQEHENVVLDFYSTECPPCEALAPKFESLGELYGEDIHFVKMYRQGNRELAQRLGVMSSPTLLFFKSGKQVGEVLRGGIRRSEIMRNLDQMLPESRVKEIHSKIKPVTTHTEALILGAGPGGLAAAIYLAQAKVDTLLVDPLLPGGQVSTTHQVSNYPGFVEPQPGYMLAHYMAEQAKVAGAKFKVAVEISKVDLVNKEVLIDGFETLKAKKIVIATGASPRYLNIAGEKEFYGKGISYCATCDAKYFHDKEVIIIGGGNTAVEESAFISKFASKITMVQQLPYLTANKTAQDVALADPKINIIYEHEPRGFYRDGDKMLVKVQDLKSGELKELVGDGVFVFVGMKPNLDLITDDLEKDQWGYIKTDDEMRTSIPGVYAVGDVISKKYRQITTAVADGTIASIALAKELE
;
A
#
# COMPACT_ATOMS: atom_id res chain seq x y z
N MET A 1 12.15 20.31 -19.47
CA MET A 1 12.53 18.93 -19.82
C MET A 1 12.31 18.71 -21.31
N ILE A 2 13.15 17.89 -21.94
CA ILE A 2 13.08 17.65 -23.40
C ILE A 2 12.30 16.36 -23.63
N GLU A 3 11.27 16.43 -24.46
CA GLU A 3 10.61 15.24 -24.97
C GLU A 3 11.36 14.73 -26.19
N ILE A 4 11.67 13.43 -26.20
CA ILE A 4 12.38 12.77 -27.30
C ILE A 4 11.55 11.62 -27.87
N ASN A 5 11.88 11.23 -29.09
CA ASN A 5 11.38 10.01 -29.73
C ASN A 5 12.51 8.97 -29.85
N GLN A 6 12.16 7.79 -30.34
CA GLN A 6 13.10 6.68 -30.49
C GLN A 6 14.27 6.99 -31.43
N ASP A 7 14.07 7.84 -32.45
CA ASP A 7 15.10 8.17 -33.44
C ASP A 7 16.21 9.03 -32.82
N ALA A 8 15.87 9.83 -31.82
CA ALA A 8 16.83 10.65 -31.07
C ALA A 8 17.54 9.89 -29.94
N PHE A 9 17.07 8.69 -29.56
CA PHE A 9 17.52 8.00 -28.35
C PHE A 9 18.99 7.59 -28.40
N GLU A 10 19.43 6.92 -29.47
CA GLU A 10 20.82 6.46 -29.59
C GLU A 10 21.80 7.64 -29.65
N LYS A 11 21.41 8.72 -30.34
CA LYS A 11 22.19 9.95 -30.43
C LYS A 11 22.33 10.61 -29.05
N LEU A 12 21.24 10.71 -28.29
CA LEU A 12 21.25 11.25 -26.93
C LEU A 12 22.26 10.51 -26.03
N LEU A 13 22.28 9.17 -26.10
CA LEU A 13 23.20 8.35 -25.30
C LEU A 13 24.68 8.47 -25.75
N GLN A 14 24.93 8.93 -26.97
CA GLN A 14 26.29 9.22 -27.46
C GLN A 14 26.76 10.63 -27.08
N GLU A 15 25.84 11.60 -27.05
CA GLU A 15 26.15 13.01 -26.77
C GLU A 15 26.28 13.31 -25.27
N HIS A 16 25.64 12.51 -24.41
CA HIS A 16 25.57 12.76 -22.97
C HIS A 16 26.05 11.56 -22.17
N GLU A 17 26.93 11.83 -21.19
CA GLU A 17 27.45 10.78 -20.31
C GLU A 17 26.37 10.21 -19.40
N ASN A 18 25.54 11.05 -18.80
CA ASN A 18 24.51 10.64 -17.84
C ASN A 18 23.12 11.07 -18.34
N VAL A 19 22.20 10.12 -18.46
CA VAL A 19 20.83 10.34 -18.92
C VAL A 19 19.84 9.62 -18.00
N VAL A 20 18.76 10.30 -17.65
CA VAL A 20 17.57 9.68 -17.05
C VAL A 20 16.37 9.86 -17.96
N LEU A 21 15.68 8.75 -18.24
CA LEU A 21 14.58 8.68 -19.19
C LEU A 21 13.28 8.26 -18.51
N ASP A 22 12.27 9.12 -18.59
CA ASP A 22 10.89 8.84 -18.18
C ASP A 22 10.02 8.38 -19.35
N PHE A 23 9.56 7.12 -19.29
CA PHE A 23 8.51 6.62 -20.18
C PHE A 23 7.12 6.92 -19.63
N TYR A 24 6.50 7.98 -20.13
CA TYR A 24 5.20 8.46 -19.67
C TYR A 24 4.05 8.07 -20.60
N SER A 25 2.82 8.28 -20.12
CA SER A 25 1.56 8.17 -20.86
C SER A 25 0.66 9.37 -20.52
N THR A 26 -0.24 9.76 -21.41
CA THR A 26 -1.12 10.94 -21.23
C THR A 26 -2.24 10.73 -20.22
N GLU A 27 -2.77 9.52 -20.13
CA GLU A 27 -3.83 9.14 -19.19
C GLU A 27 -3.24 8.24 -18.10
N CYS A 28 -2.44 8.84 -17.22
CA CYS A 28 -1.64 8.09 -16.27
C CYS A 28 -1.52 8.89 -14.96
N PRO A 29 -2.42 8.66 -13.99
CA PRO A 29 -2.34 9.30 -12.68
C PRO A 29 -1.00 9.10 -11.96
N PRO A 30 -0.33 7.92 -12.07
CA PRO A 30 1.02 7.77 -11.53
C PRO A 30 2.06 8.67 -12.21
N CYS A 31 1.90 8.96 -13.51
CA CYS A 31 2.78 9.85 -14.27
C CYS A 31 2.58 11.30 -13.83
N GLU A 32 1.32 11.72 -13.59
CA GLU A 32 1.00 13.04 -13.01
C GLU A 32 1.66 13.21 -11.64
N ALA A 33 1.65 12.16 -10.81
CA ALA A 33 2.32 12.16 -9.52
C ALA A 33 3.86 12.23 -9.63
N LEU A 34 4.46 11.66 -10.68
CA LEU A 34 5.90 11.69 -10.92
C LEU A 34 6.39 13.05 -11.44
N ALA A 35 5.64 13.67 -12.36
CA ALA A 35 6.05 14.87 -13.08
C ALA A 35 6.69 15.98 -12.20
N PRO A 36 6.08 16.45 -11.09
CA PRO A 36 6.68 17.52 -10.29
C PRO A 36 7.98 17.10 -9.59
N LYS A 37 8.10 15.81 -9.21
CA LYS A 37 9.35 15.27 -8.64
C LYS A 37 10.45 15.24 -9.69
N PHE A 38 10.12 14.79 -10.89
CA PHE A 38 11.06 14.67 -12.00
C PHE A 38 11.56 16.05 -12.47
N GLU A 39 10.67 17.05 -12.54
CA GLU A 39 11.03 18.44 -12.84
C GLU A 39 11.96 19.04 -11.78
N SER A 40 11.59 18.96 -10.51
CA SER A 40 12.41 19.46 -9.40
C SER A 40 13.79 18.79 -9.33
N LEU A 41 13.88 17.50 -9.64
CA LEU A 41 15.17 16.81 -9.72
C LEU A 41 15.97 17.20 -10.97
N GLY A 42 15.30 17.50 -12.08
CA GLY A 42 15.93 18.06 -13.27
C GLY A 42 16.55 19.44 -13.02
N GLU A 43 15.94 20.27 -12.20
CA GLU A 43 16.53 21.54 -11.76
C GLU A 43 17.75 21.34 -10.85
N LEU A 44 17.74 20.29 -10.04
CA LEU A 44 18.78 20.01 -9.04
C LEU A 44 20.01 19.30 -9.62
N TYR A 45 19.80 18.34 -10.54
CA TYR A 45 20.84 17.50 -11.15
C TYR A 45 21.13 17.84 -12.61
N GLY A 46 20.41 18.78 -13.21
CA GLY A 46 20.45 19.07 -14.66
C GLY A 46 21.78 19.54 -15.22
N GLU A 47 22.70 20.03 -14.37
CA GLU A 47 24.08 20.35 -14.78
C GLU A 47 24.89 19.09 -15.10
N ASP A 48 24.57 17.95 -14.45
CA ASP A 48 25.36 16.72 -14.50
C ASP A 48 24.63 15.57 -15.21
N ILE A 49 23.29 15.60 -15.23
CA ILE A 49 22.44 14.52 -15.73
C ILE A 49 21.36 15.09 -16.65
N HIS A 50 21.19 14.49 -17.82
CA HIS A 50 20.19 14.91 -18.79
C HIS A 50 18.85 14.23 -18.51
N PHE A 51 17.83 15.03 -18.19
CA PHE A 51 16.47 14.59 -17.93
C PHE A 51 15.62 14.67 -19.20
N VAL A 52 15.17 13.50 -19.67
CA VAL A 52 14.34 13.40 -20.86
C VAL A 52 13.09 12.58 -20.59
N LYS A 53 12.04 12.84 -21.36
CA LYS A 53 10.80 12.05 -21.34
C LYS A 53 10.47 11.52 -22.72
N MET A 54 9.77 10.40 -22.77
CA MET A 54 9.35 9.75 -24.01
C MET A 54 7.93 9.20 -23.86
N TYR A 55 7.07 9.55 -24.80
CA TYR A 55 5.71 9.02 -24.86
C TYR A 55 5.74 7.54 -25.23
N ARG A 56 5.36 6.66 -24.30
CA ARG A 56 5.53 5.21 -24.46
C ARG A 56 4.77 4.64 -25.66
N GLN A 57 3.52 5.07 -25.87
CA GLN A 57 2.66 4.52 -26.93
C GLN A 57 3.14 4.92 -28.33
N GLY A 58 3.85 6.03 -28.47
CA GLY A 58 4.47 6.47 -29.72
C GLY A 58 5.82 5.81 -30.01
N ASN A 59 6.42 5.12 -29.02
CA ASN A 59 7.77 4.56 -29.10
C ASN A 59 7.81 3.10 -28.63
N ARG A 60 6.81 2.31 -29.05
CA ARG A 60 6.56 0.94 -28.53
C ARG A 60 7.72 -0.02 -28.76
N GLU A 61 8.35 0.03 -29.92
CA GLU A 61 9.46 -0.86 -30.28
C GLU A 61 10.64 -0.64 -29.34
N LEU A 62 11.04 0.62 -29.14
CA LEU A 62 12.09 0.97 -28.18
C LEU A 62 11.68 0.62 -26.74
N ALA A 63 10.44 0.94 -26.33
CA ALA A 63 9.95 0.59 -25.01
C ALA A 63 10.04 -0.92 -24.75
N GLN A 64 9.64 -1.75 -25.71
CA GLN A 64 9.74 -3.21 -25.62
C GLN A 64 11.19 -3.68 -25.56
N ARG A 65 12.08 -3.12 -26.41
CA ARG A 65 13.52 -3.41 -26.40
C ARG A 65 14.18 -3.11 -25.06
N LEU A 66 13.72 -2.06 -24.37
CA LEU A 66 14.19 -1.66 -23.03
C LEU A 66 13.41 -2.31 -21.87
N GLY A 67 12.48 -3.24 -22.15
CA GLY A 67 11.71 -3.93 -21.11
C GLY A 67 10.70 -3.04 -20.36
N VAL A 68 10.19 -2.00 -21.00
CA VAL A 68 9.23 -1.04 -20.45
C VAL A 68 7.79 -1.51 -20.68
N MET A 69 7.19 -2.06 -19.62
CA MET A 69 5.85 -2.68 -19.68
C MET A 69 4.72 -1.77 -19.20
N SER A 70 5.03 -0.71 -18.46
CA SER A 70 4.04 0.21 -17.86
C SER A 70 4.58 1.65 -17.81
N SER A 71 3.70 2.59 -17.50
CA SER A 71 4.06 3.99 -17.26
C SER A 71 3.63 4.43 -15.85
N PRO A 72 4.39 5.34 -15.20
CA PRO A 72 5.72 5.77 -15.60
C PRO A 72 6.74 4.64 -15.40
N THR A 73 7.78 4.63 -16.21
CA THR A 73 8.99 3.83 -15.99
C THR A 73 10.21 4.72 -16.15
N LEU A 74 11.07 4.79 -15.13
CA LEU A 74 12.34 5.48 -15.20
C LEU A 74 13.48 4.51 -15.48
N LEU A 75 14.33 4.90 -16.42
CA LEU A 75 15.57 4.21 -16.76
C LEU A 75 16.75 5.18 -16.62
N PHE A 76 17.89 4.67 -16.15
CA PHE A 76 19.10 5.45 -15.91
C PHE A 76 20.22 4.92 -16.78
N PHE A 77 20.95 5.81 -17.46
CA PHE A 77 22.02 5.46 -18.38
C PHE A 77 23.29 6.22 -18.06
N LYS A 78 24.41 5.51 -17.96
CA LYS A 78 25.75 6.07 -17.78
C LYS A 78 26.68 5.53 -18.86
N SER A 79 27.31 6.44 -19.62
CA SER A 79 28.16 6.16 -20.77
C SER A 79 27.49 5.21 -21.77
N GLY A 80 26.22 5.47 -22.08
CA GLY A 80 25.39 4.68 -23.00
C GLY A 80 24.92 3.31 -22.47
N LYS A 81 25.26 2.93 -21.22
CA LYS A 81 24.81 1.66 -20.61
C LYS A 81 23.75 1.92 -19.56
N GLN A 82 22.72 1.08 -19.53
CA GLN A 82 21.73 1.12 -18.47
C GLN A 82 22.37 0.74 -17.13
N VAL A 83 22.11 1.53 -16.10
CA VAL A 83 22.60 1.36 -14.72
C VAL A 83 21.44 1.50 -13.74
N GLY A 84 21.69 1.15 -12.48
CA GLY A 84 20.71 1.34 -11.41
C GLY A 84 19.48 0.42 -11.50
N GLU A 85 18.48 0.75 -10.69
CA GLU A 85 17.20 0.07 -10.63
C GLU A 85 16.20 0.67 -11.61
N VAL A 86 15.40 -0.18 -12.27
CA VAL A 86 14.27 0.26 -13.10
C VAL A 86 13.10 0.59 -12.19
N LEU A 87 12.75 1.88 -12.09
CA LEU A 87 11.66 2.34 -11.22
C LEU A 87 10.34 2.39 -12.00
N ARG A 88 9.25 1.91 -11.39
CA ARG A 88 7.93 1.81 -12.04
C ARG A 88 6.79 2.19 -11.08
N GLY A 89 5.70 2.75 -11.62
CA GLY A 89 4.47 2.98 -10.85
C GLY A 89 4.57 4.18 -9.89
N GLY A 90 4.36 3.94 -8.59
CA GLY A 90 4.40 4.96 -7.54
C GLY A 90 5.83 5.30 -7.11
N ILE A 91 6.59 5.94 -7.99
CA ILE A 91 8.03 6.19 -7.81
C ILE A 91 8.26 7.32 -6.81
N ARG A 92 9.05 7.08 -5.75
CA ARG A 92 9.40 8.07 -4.74
C ARG A 92 10.59 8.93 -5.15
N ARG A 93 10.63 10.17 -4.63
CA ARG A 93 11.75 11.09 -4.87
C ARG A 93 13.09 10.48 -4.43
N SER A 94 13.13 9.86 -3.25
CA SER A 94 14.35 9.26 -2.70
C SER A 94 14.87 8.06 -3.50
N GLU A 95 13.99 7.30 -4.16
CA GLU A 95 14.39 6.21 -5.06
C GLU A 95 15.07 6.75 -6.33
N ILE A 96 14.55 7.85 -6.88
CA ILE A 96 15.17 8.53 -8.01
C ILE A 96 16.53 9.09 -7.61
N MET A 97 16.60 9.83 -6.49
CA MET A 97 17.85 10.40 -5.99
C MET A 97 18.92 9.33 -5.76
N ARG A 98 18.55 8.18 -5.16
CA ARG A 98 19.49 7.06 -4.96
C ARG A 98 20.12 6.58 -6.27
N ASN A 99 19.34 6.50 -7.34
CA ASN A 99 19.85 6.12 -8.66
C ASN A 99 20.72 7.22 -9.28
N LEU A 100 20.30 8.48 -9.19
CA LEU A 100 21.06 9.62 -9.70
C LEU A 100 22.40 9.79 -8.98
N ASP A 101 22.42 9.64 -7.65
CA ASP A 101 23.63 9.76 -6.83
C ASP A 101 24.69 8.71 -7.22
N GLN A 102 24.26 7.48 -7.54
CA GLN A 102 25.15 6.42 -8.01
C GLN A 102 25.79 6.70 -9.37
N MET A 103 25.21 7.61 -10.16
CA MET A 103 25.77 8.02 -11.45
C MET A 103 26.91 9.03 -11.29
N LEU A 104 27.02 9.70 -10.14
CA LEU A 104 27.94 10.82 -9.92
C LEU A 104 29.02 10.48 -8.86
N PRO A 105 30.17 11.20 -8.87
CA PRO A 105 31.15 11.11 -7.80
C PRO A 105 30.59 11.62 -6.46
N GLU A 106 31.02 11.03 -5.33
CA GLU A 106 30.54 11.37 -3.98
C GLU A 106 30.70 12.86 -3.64
N SER A 107 31.79 13.51 -4.08
CA SER A 107 32.02 14.94 -3.88
C SER A 107 30.94 15.80 -4.54
N ARG A 108 30.50 15.43 -5.75
CA ARG A 108 29.45 16.14 -6.48
C ARG A 108 28.08 15.91 -5.86
N VAL A 109 27.80 14.68 -5.42
CA VAL A 109 26.57 14.35 -4.68
C VAL A 109 26.43 15.22 -3.42
N LYS A 110 27.50 15.36 -2.63
CA LYS A 110 27.51 16.23 -1.45
C LYS A 110 27.21 17.70 -1.79
N GLU A 111 27.78 18.21 -2.88
CA GLU A 111 27.50 19.57 -3.34
C GLU A 111 26.04 19.75 -3.75
N ILE A 112 25.49 18.81 -4.53
CA ILE A 112 24.09 18.84 -4.96
C ILE A 112 23.16 18.80 -3.74
N HIS A 113 23.38 17.86 -2.81
CA HIS A 113 22.54 17.72 -1.61
C HIS A 113 22.61 18.95 -0.71
N SER A 114 23.74 19.66 -0.67
CA SER A 114 23.88 20.92 0.08
C SER A 114 22.99 22.06 -0.45
N LYS A 115 22.53 21.95 -1.70
CA LYS A 115 21.61 22.93 -2.32
C LYS A 115 20.14 22.68 -1.95
N ILE A 116 19.81 21.52 -1.36
CA ILE A 116 18.45 21.19 -0.95
C ILE A 116 18.08 22.05 0.27
N LYS A 117 17.14 22.97 0.07
CA LYS A 117 16.67 23.86 1.14
C LYS A 117 15.43 23.26 1.80
N PRO A 118 15.34 23.27 3.14
CA PRO A 118 14.12 22.91 3.84
C PRO A 118 12.96 23.81 3.42
N VAL A 119 11.78 23.23 3.23
CA VAL A 119 10.54 23.94 2.87
C VAL A 119 9.47 23.63 3.91
N THR A 120 8.58 24.58 4.15
CA THR A 120 7.41 24.36 5.01
C THR A 120 6.13 24.62 4.23
N THR A 121 5.25 23.63 4.21
CA THR A 121 3.91 23.73 3.62
C THR A 121 2.88 23.74 4.73
N HIS A 122 2.00 24.74 4.72
CA HIS A 122 0.92 24.88 5.70
C HIS A 122 -0.39 24.38 5.11
N THR A 123 -1.21 23.75 5.95
CA THR A 123 -2.56 23.30 5.61
C THR A 123 -3.43 23.37 6.86
N GLU A 124 -4.75 23.34 6.72
CA GLU A 124 -5.64 23.29 7.89
C GLU A 124 -5.80 21.86 8.36
N ALA A 125 -6.04 20.93 7.43
CA ALA A 125 -6.17 19.51 7.72
C ALA A 125 -5.16 18.68 6.91
N LEU A 126 -4.34 17.90 7.61
CA LEU A 126 -3.42 16.95 7.01
C LEU A 126 -3.92 15.51 7.22
N ILE A 127 -4.06 14.75 6.14
CA ILE A 127 -4.50 13.36 6.18
C ILE A 127 -3.31 12.46 5.86
N LEU A 128 -2.95 11.57 6.80
CA LEU A 128 -1.87 10.59 6.65
C LEU A 128 -2.44 9.25 6.18
N GLY A 129 -2.42 9.04 4.87
CA GLY A 129 -2.91 7.81 4.24
C GLY A 129 -4.03 8.04 3.24
N ALA A 130 -3.89 7.41 2.07
CA ALA A 130 -4.78 7.50 0.93
C ALA A 130 -5.62 6.22 0.72
N GLY A 131 -5.91 5.48 1.79
CA GLY A 131 -6.91 4.42 1.77
C GLY A 131 -8.34 4.98 1.75
N PRO A 132 -9.38 4.12 1.70
CA PRO A 132 -10.78 4.55 1.65
C PRO A 132 -11.19 5.53 2.74
N GLY A 133 -10.71 5.35 3.98
CA GLY A 133 -11.02 6.28 5.08
C GLY A 133 -10.38 7.65 4.92
N GLY A 134 -9.12 7.71 4.50
CA GLY A 134 -8.43 8.97 4.23
C GLY A 134 -8.98 9.69 3.00
N LEU A 135 -9.36 8.95 1.94
CA LEU A 135 -10.00 9.49 0.75
C LEU A 135 -11.40 10.03 1.07
N ALA A 136 -12.20 9.32 1.86
CA ALA A 136 -13.48 9.83 2.36
C ALA A 136 -13.27 11.11 3.17
N ALA A 137 -12.28 11.14 4.05
CA ALA A 137 -11.99 12.34 4.82
C ALA A 137 -11.60 13.54 3.93
N ALA A 138 -10.77 13.30 2.92
CA ALA A 138 -10.37 14.32 1.96
C ALA A 138 -11.56 14.91 1.19
N ILE A 139 -12.52 14.07 0.77
CA ILE A 139 -13.75 14.52 0.10
C ILE A 139 -14.54 15.47 1.01
N TYR A 140 -14.84 15.04 2.23
CA TYR A 140 -15.71 15.81 3.13
C TYR A 140 -15.06 17.12 3.58
N LEU A 141 -13.78 17.11 3.93
CA LEU A 141 -13.07 18.32 4.34
C LEU A 141 -12.94 19.32 3.19
N ALA A 142 -12.60 18.87 1.98
CA ALA A 142 -12.51 19.75 0.82
C ALA A 142 -13.88 20.32 0.42
N GLN A 143 -14.97 19.54 0.52
CA GLN A 143 -16.33 20.04 0.32
C GLN A 143 -16.72 21.11 1.34
N ALA A 144 -16.27 20.96 2.59
CA ALA A 144 -16.41 21.94 3.65
C ALA A 144 -15.47 23.17 3.50
N LYS A 145 -14.72 23.25 2.39
CA LYS A 145 -13.76 24.33 2.08
C LYS A 145 -12.59 24.46 3.06
N VAL A 146 -12.30 23.40 3.81
CA VAL A 146 -11.09 23.29 4.63
C VAL A 146 -9.88 23.08 3.71
N ASP A 147 -8.81 23.87 3.87
CA ASP A 147 -7.57 23.62 3.14
C ASP A 147 -6.99 22.27 3.54
N THR A 148 -7.12 21.28 2.65
CA THR A 148 -6.89 19.87 2.94
C THR A 148 -5.76 19.32 2.09
N LEU A 149 -4.76 18.74 2.76
CA LEU A 149 -3.65 18.03 2.14
C LEU A 149 -3.67 16.57 2.56
N LEU A 150 -3.72 15.67 1.59
CA LEU A 150 -3.57 14.24 1.79
C LEU A 150 -2.16 13.79 1.38
N VAL A 151 -1.50 13.04 2.26
CA VAL A 151 -0.15 12.52 2.03
C VAL A 151 -0.12 11.00 2.17
N ASP A 152 0.56 10.32 1.25
CA ASP A 152 0.70 8.86 1.28
C ASP A 152 2.04 8.40 0.72
N PRO A 153 2.67 7.37 1.33
CA PRO A 153 3.94 6.84 0.84
C PRO A 153 3.84 6.04 -0.46
N LEU A 154 2.63 5.73 -0.90
CA LEU A 154 2.28 5.02 -2.12
C LEU A 154 1.26 5.86 -2.92
N LEU A 155 0.72 5.27 -3.99
CA LEU A 155 -0.39 5.87 -4.73
C LEU A 155 -1.72 5.64 -4.01
N PRO A 156 -2.76 6.46 -4.29
CA PRO A 156 -4.07 6.31 -3.66
C PRO A 156 -4.69 4.92 -3.80
N GLY A 157 -5.33 4.47 -2.72
CA GLY A 157 -6.16 3.27 -2.66
C GLY A 157 -5.86 2.34 -1.48
N GLY A 158 -4.69 2.41 -0.86
CA GLY A 158 -4.34 1.50 0.24
C GLY A 158 -4.57 0.03 -0.14
N GLN A 159 -5.11 -0.79 0.78
CA GLN A 159 -5.35 -2.22 0.52
C GLN A 159 -6.36 -2.50 -0.60
N VAL A 160 -7.37 -1.63 -0.80
CA VAL A 160 -8.36 -1.88 -1.86
C VAL A 160 -7.73 -1.83 -3.24
N SER A 161 -6.64 -1.07 -3.43
CA SER A 161 -5.94 -0.99 -4.73
C SER A 161 -5.40 -2.33 -5.22
N THR A 162 -5.08 -3.25 -4.30
CA THR A 162 -4.57 -4.60 -4.62
C THR A 162 -5.68 -5.64 -4.70
N THR A 163 -6.93 -5.25 -4.43
CA THR A 163 -8.08 -6.17 -4.47
C THR A 163 -8.51 -6.40 -5.90
N HIS A 164 -8.61 -7.67 -6.32
CA HIS A 164 -9.02 -8.02 -7.68
C HIS A 164 -10.44 -7.53 -8.00
N GLN A 165 -11.42 -7.82 -7.14
CA GLN A 165 -12.79 -7.31 -7.26
C GLN A 165 -13.44 -7.03 -5.91
N VAL A 166 -14.14 -5.91 -5.83
CA VAL A 166 -14.96 -5.45 -4.71
C VAL A 166 -16.42 -5.61 -5.08
N SER A 167 -17.15 -6.47 -4.37
CA SER A 167 -18.57 -6.77 -4.62
C SER A 167 -19.51 -6.32 -3.51
N ASN A 168 -18.97 -5.66 -2.47
CA ASN A 168 -19.66 -5.30 -1.24
C ASN A 168 -19.62 -3.79 -0.95
N TYR A 169 -19.28 -2.96 -1.95
CA TYR A 169 -19.35 -1.51 -1.83
C TYR A 169 -20.63 -0.99 -2.50
N PRO A 170 -21.60 -0.45 -1.73
CA PRO A 170 -22.88 -0.03 -2.28
C PRO A 170 -22.74 1.15 -3.24
N GLY A 171 -23.66 1.25 -4.21
CA GLY A 171 -23.64 2.28 -5.26
C GLY A 171 -23.11 1.80 -6.61
N PHE A 172 -22.52 0.60 -6.68
CA PHE A 172 -22.14 -0.07 -7.93
C PHE A 172 -22.99 -1.33 -8.11
N VAL A 173 -23.62 -1.46 -9.29
CA VAL A 173 -24.46 -2.63 -9.61
C VAL A 173 -23.60 -3.87 -9.81
N GLU A 174 -22.48 -3.72 -10.52
CA GLU A 174 -21.53 -4.79 -10.79
C GLU A 174 -20.29 -4.68 -9.89
N PRO A 175 -19.63 -5.80 -9.53
CA PRO A 175 -18.37 -5.77 -8.81
C PRO A 175 -17.32 -4.91 -9.52
N GLN A 176 -16.61 -4.08 -8.75
CA GLN A 176 -15.60 -3.16 -9.29
C GLN A 176 -14.20 -3.67 -9.02
N PRO A 177 -13.24 -3.57 -9.97
CA PRO A 177 -11.84 -3.75 -9.66
C PRO A 177 -11.41 -2.81 -8.53
N GLY A 178 -10.68 -3.30 -7.54
CA GLY A 178 -10.37 -2.52 -6.34
C GLY A 178 -9.55 -1.25 -6.65
N TYR A 179 -8.63 -1.32 -7.61
CA TYR A 179 -7.90 -0.15 -8.09
C TYR A 179 -8.80 0.90 -8.76
N MET A 180 -9.88 0.49 -9.43
CA MET A 180 -10.86 1.42 -10.03
C MET A 180 -11.71 2.09 -8.96
N LEU A 181 -12.13 1.34 -7.94
CA LEU A 181 -12.86 1.92 -6.81
C LEU A 181 -12.00 2.97 -6.09
N ALA A 182 -10.73 2.67 -5.83
CA ALA A 182 -9.77 3.62 -5.28
C ALA A 182 -9.59 4.86 -6.17
N HIS A 183 -9.47 4.65 -7.49
CA HIS A 183 -9.37 5.74 -8.46
C HIS A 183 -10.60 6.66 -8.39
N TYR A 184 -11.82 6.13 -8.40
CA TYR A 184 -13.03 6.94 -8.29
C TYR A 184 -13.08 7.77 -7.00
N MET A 185 -12.69 7.19 -5.86
CA MET A 185 -12.60 7.92 -4.59
C MET A 185 -11.56 9.04 -4.64
N ALA A 186 -10.38 8.78 -5.23
CA ALA A 186 -9.32 9.77 -5.38
C ALA A 186 -9.73 10.92 -6.31
N GLU A 187 -10.38 10.62 -7.44
CA GLU A 187 -10.87 11.66 -8.35
C GLU A 187 -11.99 12.51 -7.70
N GLN A 188 -12.88 11.90 -6.92
CA GLN A 188 -13.86 12.67 -6.14
C GLN A 188 -13.19 13.63 -5.16
N ALA A 189 -12.16 13.18 -4.44
CA ALA A 189 -11.40 14.02 -3.51
C ALA A 189 -10.69 15.18 -4.23
N LYS A 190 -10.06 14.92 -5.38
CA LYS A 190 -9.43 15.96 -6.22
C LYS A 190 -10.46 16.98 -6.72
N VAL A 191 -11.58 16.52 -7.26
CA VAL A 191 -12.68 17.38 -7.75
C VAL A 191 -13.27 18.23 -6.62
N ALA A 192 -13.35 17.69 -5.39
CA ALA A 192 -13.78 18.44 -4.21
C ALA A 192 -12.78 19.54 -3.81
N GLY A 193 -11.50 19.42 -4.21
CA GLY A 193 -10.45 20.41 -3.95
C GLY A 193 -9.33 19.93 -3.01
N ALA A 194 -9.29 18.65 -2.65
CA ALA A 194 -8.21 18.12 -1.82
C ALA A 194 -6.89 18.09 -2.60
N LYS A 195 -5.80 18.51 -1.95
CA LYS A 195 -4.43 18.45 -2.50
C LYS A 195 -3.80 17.11 -2.13
N PHE A 196 -2.92 16.60 -2.99
CA PHE A 196 -2.28 15.29 -2.81
C PHE A 196 -0.75 15.40 -2.86
N LYS A 197 -0.09 14.69 -1.96
CA LYS A 197 1.35 14.37 -2.01
C LYS A 197 1.53 12.87 -1.86
N VAL A 198 1.64 12.17 -2.98
CA VAL A 198 1.64 10.70 -3.05
C VAL A 198 2.96 10.16 -3.58
N ALA A 199 3.27 8.91 -3.25
CA ALA A 199 4.58 8.31 -3.49
C ALA A 199 5.70 9.23 -2.97
N VAL A 200 5.60 9.63 -1.70
CA VAL A 200 6.63 10.37 -0.96
C VAL A 200 7.24 9.48 0.10
N GLU A 201 8.42 9.82 0.60
CA GLU A 201 8.94 9.21 1.81
C GLU A 201 8.46 10.01 3.03
N ILE A 202 7.79 9.37 3.99
CA ILE A 202 7.47 10.02 5.27
C ILE A 202 8.63 9.73 6.23
N SER A 203 9.44 10.75 6.51
CA SER A 203 10.67 10.61 7.29
C SER A 203 10.44 10.77 8.79
N LYS A 204 9.47 11.61 9.19
CA LYS A 204 9.13 11.82 10.61
C LYS A 204 7.68 12.29 10.74
N VAL A 205 7.01 11.83 11.79
CA VAL A 205 5.71 12.35 12.23
C VAL A 205 5.85 12.87 13.66
N ASP A 206 5.31 14.06 13.92
CA ASP A 206 5.19 14.69 15.23
C ASP A 206 3.74 15.15 15.41
N LEU A 207 2.94 14.33 16.08
CA LEU A 207 1.50 14.58 16.23
C LEU A 207 1.21 15.69 17.25
N VAL A 208 2.10 15.90 18.22
CA VAL A 208 1.96 16.95 19.24
C VAL A 208 2.05 18.33 18.57
N ASN A 209 3.11 18.54 17.79
CA ASN A 209 3.35 19.78 17.04
C ASN A 209 2.60 19.85 15.71
N LYS A 210 1.96 18.74 15.29
CA LYS A 210 1.21 18.60 14.03
C LYS A 210 2.10 18.85 12.80
N GLU A 211 3.29 18.26 12.84
CA GLU A 211 4.30 18.35 11.79
C GLU A 211 4.62 16.98 11.21
N VAL A 212 4.75 16.91 9.88
CA VAL A 212 5.19 15.71 9.18
C VAL A 212 6.28 16.07 8.19
N LEU A 213 7.45 15.46 8.34
CA LEU A 213 8.58 15.63 7.42
C LEU A 213 8.47 14.59 6.30
N ILE A 214 8.45 15.07 5.07
CA ILE A 214 8.49 14.23 3.87
C ILE A 214 9.74 14.48 3.03
N ASP A 215 10.18 13.43 2.35
CA ASP A 215 11.34 13.38 1.45
C ASP A 215 12.64 13.95 2.07
N GLY A 216 12.70 14.03 3.41
CA GLY A 216 13.81 14.61 4.16
C GLY A 216 13.96 16.14 4.11
N PHE A 217 13.10 16.88 3.40
CA PHE A 217 13.28 18.33 3.22
C PHE A 217 12.00 19.18 3.39
N GLU A 218 10.80 18.61 3.22
CA GLU A 218 9.56 19.38 3.31
C GLU A 218 8.80 19.04 4.60
N THR A 219 8.62 20.03 5.47
CA THR A 219 7.78 19.91 6.67
C THR A 219 6.37 20.36 6.37
N LEU A 220 5.41 19.45 6.46
CA LEU A 220 3.99 19.73 6.40
C LEU A 220 3.50 20.12 7.80
N LYS A 221 2.94 21.31 7.97
CA LYS A 221 2.35 21.80 9.23
C LYS A 221 0.84 21.92 9.10
N ALA A 222 0.10 21.39 10.06
CA ALA A 222 -1.35 21.38 10.04
C ALA A 222 -1.98 21.90 11.33
N LYS A 223 -3.21 22.43 11.26
CA LYS A 223 -4.01 22.71 12.47
C LYS A 223 -4.56 21.42 13.08
N LYS A 224 -4.92 20.45 12.22
CA LYS A 224 -5.49 19.16 12.60
C LYS A 224 -4.89 18.05 11.73
N ILE A 225 -4.76 16.85 12.28
CA ILE A 225 -4.25 15.66 11.57
C ILE A 225 -5.28 14.53 11.63
N VAL A 226 -5.46 13.82 10.52
CA VAL A 226 -6.22 12.56 10.43
C VAL A 226 -5.26 11.42 10.10
N ILE A 227 -5.11 10.46 11.01
CA ILE A 227 -4.32 9.24 10.81
C ILE A 227 -5.19 8.21 10.08
N ALA A 228 -4.90 7.95 8.82
CA ALA A 228 -5.61 7.02 7.94
C ALA A 228 -4.68 5.95 7.35
N THR A 229 -3.64 5.57 8.09
CA THR A 229 -2.54 4.69 7.62
C THR A 229 -2.94 3.23 7.47
N GLY A 230 -4.12 2.85 7.98
CA GLY A 230 -4.69 1.52 7.88
C GLY A 230 -3.91 0.46 8.68
N ALA A 231 -4.00 -0.78 8.22
CA ALA A 231 -3.28 -1.91 8.76
C ALA A 231 -2.63 -2.71 7.64
N SER A 232 -1.74 -3.63 8.00
CA SER A 232 -1.14 -4.59 7.08
C SER A 232 -1.28 -6.01 7.64
N PRO A 233 -1.40 -7.04 6.80
CA PRO A 233 -1.30 -8.41 7.26
C PRO A 233 0.06 -8.64 7.92
N ARG A 234 0.07 -9.48 8.95
CA ARG A 234 1.33 -10.03 9.48
C ARG A 234 1.80 -11.11 8.51
N TYR A 235 2.99 -10.89 7.96
CA TYR A 235 3.69 -11.88 7.13
C TYR A 235 4.41 -12.89 8.01
N LEU A 236 4.42 -14.14 7.58
CA LEU A 236 5.24 -15.22 8.17
C LEU A 236 6.72 -15.03 7.86
N ASN A 237 7.04 -14.30 6.77
CA ASN A 237 8.38 -14.07 6.23
C ASN A 237 9.12 -15.37 5.87
N ILE A 238 8.39 -16.31 5.26
CA ILE A 238 8.92 -17.60 4.79
C ILE A 238 8.98 -17.66 3.26
N ALA A 239 9.73 -18.64 2.74
CA ALA A 239 9.91 -18.82 1.30
C ALA A 239 8.55 -18.94 0.57
N GLY A 240 8.44 -18.27 -0.57
CA GLY A 240 7.24 -18.30 -1.44
C GLY A 240 6.09 -17.38 -1.01
N GLU A 241 6.06 -16.88 0.24
CA GLU A 241 4.92 -16.07 0.73
C GLU A 241 4.70 -14.81 -0.11
N LYS A 242 5.78 -14.04 -0.35
CA LYS A 242 5.75 -12.83 -1.18
C LYS A 242 5.55 -13.15 -2.67
N GLU A 243 6.12 -14.25 -3.14
CA GLU A 243 6.07 -14.66 -4.55
C GLU A 243 4.65 -15.04 -5.00
N PHE A 244 3.93 -15.76 -4.13
CA PHE A 244 2.60 -16.30 -4.42
C PHE A 244 1.46 -15.45 -3.84
N TYR A 245 1.76 -14.31 -3.19
CA TYR A 245 0.75 -13.34 -2.78
C TYR A 245 -0.08 -12.84 -3.97
N GLY A 246 -1.40 -12.96 -3.88
CA GLY A 246 -2.34 -12.65 -4.97
C GLY A 246 -2.31 -13.66 -6.14
N LYS A 247 -1.48 -14.71 -6.05
CA LYS A 247 -1.33 -15.76 -7.07
C LYS A 247 -1.58 -17.15 -6.48
N GLY A 248 -2.38 -17.25 -5.43
CA GLY A 248 -2.62 -18.50 -4.70
C GLY A 248 -2.59 -18.32 -3.19
N ILE A 249 -1.93 -17.28 -2.70
CA ILE A 249 -1.98 -16.85 -1.29
C ILE A 249 -2.87 -15.60 -1.15
N SER A 250 -3.85 -15.66 -0.23
CA SER A 250 -4.74 -14.55 0.13
C SER A 250 -4.68 -14.26 1.63
N TYR A 251 -5.00 -13.02 2.00
CA TYR A 251 -5.16 -12.55 3.38
C TYR A 251 -6.58 -12.03 3.65
N CYS A 252 -7.51 -12.19 2.69
CA CYS A 252 -8.90 -11.72 2.82
C CYS A 252 -9.88 -12.79 2.33
N ALA A 253 -10.49 -13.53 3.27
CA ALA A 253 -11.54 -14.49 2.97
C ALA A 253 -12.76 -13.84 2.32
N THR A 254 -13.28 -12.77 2.91
CA THR A 254 -14.47 -12.07 2.38
C THR A 254 -14.29 -11.53 0.96
N CYS A 255 -13.06 -11.22 0.56
CA CYS A 255 -12.72 -10.77 -0.79
C CYS A 255 -12.65 -11.95 -1.78
N ASP A 256 -11.94 -13.02 -1.39
CA ASP A 256 -11.45 -14.02 -2.35
C ASP A 256 -12.12 -15.40 -2.25
N ALA A 257 -12.83 -15.73 -1.16
CA ALA A 257 -13.42 -17.06 -0.95
C ALA A 257 -14.33 -17.52 -2.09
N LYS A 258 -15.04 -16.59 -2.75
CA LYS A 258 -15.92 -16.87 -3.89
C LYS A 258 -15.21 -17.50 -5.10
N TYR A 259 -13.88 -17.33 -5.23
CA TYR A 259 -13.08 -17.91 -6.31
C TYR A 259 -12.63 -19.37 -6.04
N PHE A 260 -12.94 -19.88 -4.85
CA PHE A 260 -12.60 -21.23 -4.39
C PHE A 260 -13.80 -22.17 -4.34
N HIS A 261 -14.83 -21.93 -5.16
CA HIS A 261 -15.96 -22.84 -5.31
C HIS A 261 -15.50 -24.24 -5.72
N ASP A 262 -15.89 -25.26 -4.94
CA ASP A 262 -15.50 -26.66 -5.09
C ASP A 262 -13.98 -26.95 -5.00
N LYS A 263 -13.18 -26.01 -4.48
CA LYS A 263 -11.72 -26.15 -4.36
C LYS A 263 -11.26 -26.54 -2.95
N GLU A 264 -10.08 -27.13 -2.84
CA GLU A 264 -9.43 -27.40 -1.55
C GLU A 264 -8.59 -26.18 -1.13
N VAL A 265 -8.68 -25.78 0.13
CA VAL A 265 -7.93 -24.61 0.63
C VAL A 265 -7.18 -24.93 1.92
N ILE A 266 -6.02 -24.32 2.06
CA ILE A 266 -5.21 -24.39 3.28
C ILE A 266 -5.34 -23.07 4.01
N ILE A 267 -5.54 -23.09 5.33
CA ILE A 267 -5.64 -21.90 6.16
C ILE A 267 -4.53 -21.92 7.18
N ILE A 268 -3.76 -20.84 7.31
CA ILE A 268 -2.72 -20.71 8.32
C ILE A 268 -3.23 -19.83 9.46
N GLY A 269 -3.26 -20.41 10.67
CA GLY A 269 -3.65 -19.74 11.90
C GLY A 269 -4.79 -20.45 12.64
N GLY A 270 -4.90 -20.18 13.96
CA GLY A 270 -5.94 -20.74 14.82
C GLY A 270 -6.59 -19.74 15.79
N GLY A 271 -6.45 -18.44 15.52
CA GLY A 271 -7.15 -17.38 16.25
C GLY A 271 -8.56 -17.13 15.72
N ASN A 272 -9.27 -16.16 16.33
CA ASN A 272 -10.66 -15.82 15.95
C ASN A 272 -10.83 -15.62 14.44
N THR A 273 -10.00 -14.79 13.81
CA THR A 273 -10.06 -14.55 12.37
C THR A 273 -9.91 -15.84 11.56
N ALA A 274 -8.91 -16.67 11.87
CA ALA A 274 -8.69 -17.90 11.12
C ALA A 274 -9.87 -18.88 11.21
N VAL A 275 -10.48 -18.99 12.40
CA VAL A 275 -11.58 -19.92 12.67
C VAL A 275 -12.93 -19.40 12.16
N GLU A 276 -13.22 -18.11 12.31
CA GLU A 276 -14.46 -17.51 11.81
C GLU A 276 -14.46 -17.44 10.28
N GLU A 277 -13.33 -17.05 9.68
CA GLU A 277 -13.19 -16.97 8.22
C GLU A 277 -13.15 -18.38 7.58
N SER A 278 -12.65 -19.41 8.26
CA SER A 278 -12.71 -20.79 7.74
C SER A 278 -14.16 -21.28 7.61
N ALA A 279 -15.01 -21.01 8.60
CA ALA A 279 -16.44 -21.28 8.54
C ALA A 279 -17.16 -20.48 7.45
N PHE A 280 -16.66 -19.28 7.11
CA PHE A 280 -17.16 -18.55 5.95
C PHE A 280 -16.70 -19.17 4.62
N ILE A 281 -15.41 -19.50 4.50
CA ILE A 281 -14.84 -20.11 3.30
C ILE A 281 -15.46 -21.48 3.00
N SER A 282 -15.87 -22.26 4.02
CA SER A 282 -16.46 -23.60 3.84
C SER A 282 -17.79 -23.60 3.07
N LYS A 283 -18.43 -22.42 2.95
CA LYS A 283 -19.60 -22.21 2.09
C LYS A 283 -19.27 -22.30 0.60
N PHE A 284 -18.00 -22.11 0.23
CA PHE A 284 -17.51 -22.14 -1.15
C PHE A 284 -16.57 -23.34 -1.38
N ALA A 285 -15.62 -23.56 -0.49
CA ALA A 285 -14.63 -24.62 -0.62
C ALA A 285 -15.23 -26.03 -0.46
N SER A 286 -14.64 -27.01 -1.14
CA SER A 286 -14.97 -28.43 -0.98
C SER A 286 -14.29 -29.03 0.26
N LYS A 287 -13.10 -28.53 0.62
CA LYS A 287 -12.33 -28.98 1.79
C LYS A 287 -11.41 -27.88 2.31
N ILE A 288 -11.25 -27.83 3.63
CA ILE A 288 -10.38 -26.88 4.33
C ILE A 288 -9.41 -27.65 5.22
N THR A 289 -8.13 -27.31 5.12
CA THR A 289 -7.09 -27.78 6.05
C THR A 289 -6.49 -26.58 6.80
N MET A 290 -6.81 -26.43 8.08
CA MET A 290 -6.24 -25.40 8.93
C MET A 290 -4.94 -25.89 9.57
N VAL A 291 -3.93 -25.03 9.58
CA VAL A 291 -2.62 -25.26 10.19
C VAL A 291 -2.46 -24.34 11.39
N GLN A 292 -2.32 -24.93 12.58
CA GLN A 292 -2.18 -24.22 13.83
C GLN A 292 -0.91 -24.66 14.56
N GLN A 293 -0.09 -23.69 14.96
CA GLN A 293 1.20 -23.96 15.62
C GLN A 293 1.06 -24.40 17.08
N LEU A 294 -0.08 -24.13 17.72
CA LEU A 294 -0.36 -24.50 19.10
C LEU A 294 -1.12 -25.84 19.16
N PRO A 295 -1.10 -26.54 20.31
CA PRO A 295 -1.94 -27.72 20.53
C PRO A 295 -3.44 -27.42 20.68
N TYR A 296 -3.86 -26.16 20.51
CA TYR A 296 -5.23 -25.70 20.65
C TYR A 296 -5.50 -24.45 19.80
N LEU A 297 -6.78 -24.13 19.57
CA LEU A 297 -7.20 -22.89 18.93
C LEU A 297 -7.29 -21.77 19.97
N THR A 298 -6.84 -20.56 19.62
CA THR A 298 -6.98 -19.36 20.47
C THR A 298 -8.27 -18.59 20.19
N ALA A 299 -9.07 -19.05 19.23
CA ALA A 299 -10.41 -18.51 18.97
C ALA A 299 -11.36 -18.71 20.16
N ASN A 300 -12.42 -17.92 20.23
CA ASN A 300 -13.48 -18.08 21.20
C ASN A 300 -14.21 -19.43 20.99
N LYS A 301 -14.70 -20.02 22.08
CA LYS A 301 -15.27 -21.37 22.06
C LYS A 301 -16.43 -21.53 21.08
N THR A 302 -17.29 -20.52 20.96
CA THR A 302 -18.41 -20.53 20.01
C THR A 302 -17.94 -20.66 18.56
N ALA A 303 -16.91 -19.90 18.17
CA ALA A 303 -16.33 -20.01 16.83
C ALA A 303 -15.68 -21.39 16.60
N GLN A 304 -15.01 -21.93 17.62
CA GLN A 304 -14.45 -23.29 17.55
C GLN A 304 -15.55 -24.33 17.35
N ASP A 305 -16.63 -24.29 18.14
CA ASP A 305 -17.74 -25.25 18.06
C ASP A 305 -18.39 -25.24 16.66
N VAL A 306 -18.56 -24.05 16.06
CA VAL A 306 -19.08 -23.91 14.69
C VAL A 306 -18.12 -24.51 13.66
N ALA A 307 -16.82 -24.18 13.73
CA ALA A 307 -15.85 -24.68 12.75
C ALA A 307 -15.62 -26.20 12.87
N LEU A 308 -15.59 -26.74 14.10
CA LEU A 308 -15.38 -28.16 14.36
C LEU A 308 -16.59 -29.03 14.00
N ALA A 309 -17.79 -28.44 13.93
CA ALA A 309 -18.99 -29.14 13.46
C ALA A 309 -19.05 -29.29 11.94
N ASP A 310 -18.24 -28.53 11.18
CA ASP A 310 -18.21 -28.61 9.73
C ASP A 310 -17.26 -29.73 9.25
N PRO A 311 -17.77 -30.81 8.61
CA PRO A 311 -16.94 -31.93 8.18
C PRO A 311 -15.94 -31.57 7.07
N LYS A 312 -16.09 -30.40 6.43
CA LYS A 312 -15.12 -29.91 5.45
C LYS A 312 -13.86 -29.36 6.11
N ILE A 313 -13.92 -28.99 7.39
CA ILE A 313 -12.83 -28.33 8.11
C ILE A 313 -12.03 -29.36 8.90
N ASN A 314 -10.78 -29.53 8.50
CA ASN A 314 -9.80 -30.36 9.20
C ASN A 314 -8.72 -29.46 9.79
N ILE A 315 -8.26 -29.75 11.00
CA ILE A 315 -7.24 -28.94 11.69
C ILE A 315 -6.03 -29.82 12.00
N ILE A 316 -4.85 -29.34 11.62
CA ILE A 316 -3.58 -29.88 12.08
C ILE A 316 -3.00 -28.94 13.14
N TYR A 317 -2.76 -29.49 14.33
CA TYR A 317 -2.21 -28.77 15.48
C TYR A 317 -0.71 -29.01 15.58
N GLU A 318 0.00 -28.11 16.28
CA GLU A 318 1.44 -28.21 16.50
C GLU A 318 2.26 -28.29 15.20
N HIS A 319 1.74 -27.66 14.15
CA HIS A 319 2.39 -27.56 12.85
C HIS A 319 2.61 -26.11 12.45
N GLU A 320 3.77 -25.82 11.88
CA GLU A 320 4.14 -24.47 11.42
C GLU A 320 4.56 -24.50 9.94
N PRO A 321 4.08 -23.58 9.09
CA PRO A 321 4.53 -23.52 7.71
C PRO A 321 6.00 -23.08 7.61
N ARG A 322 6.77 -23.77 6.76
CA ARG A 322 8.18 -23.49 6.45
C ARG A 322 8.39 -22.97 5.04
N GLY A 323 7.42 -23.12 4.15
CA GLY A 323 7.46 -22.51 2.84
C GLY A 323 6.21 -22.80 2.00
N PHE A 324 5.96 -21.90 1.07
CA PHE A 324 4.94 -22.03 0.04
C PHE A 324 5.62 -22.31 -1.30
N TYR A 325 5.06 -23.23 -2.06
CA TYR A 325 5.54 -23.61 -3.38
C TYR A 325 4.36 -23.79 -4.32
N ARG A 326 4.63 -23.92 -5.62
CA ARG A 326 3.62 -24.12 -6.63
C ARG A 326 3.94 -25.35 -7.48
N ASP A 327 2.93 -26.17 -7.74
CA ASP A 327 2.98 -27.30 -8.65
C ASP A 327 1.77 -27.24 -9.59
N GLY A 328 2.02 -26.82 -10.84
CA GLY A 328 0.97 -26.46 -11.79
C GLY A 328 0.02 -25.39 -11.23
N ASP A 329 -1.27 -25.71 -11.19
CA ASP A 329 -2.31 -24.82 -10.66
C ASP A 329 -2.48 -24.91 -9.15
N LYS A 330 -1.84 -25.89 -8.48
CA LYS A 330 -1.96 -26.13 -7.04
C LYS A 330 -0.88 -25.42 -6.23
N MET A 331 -1.23 -25.06 -5.01
CA MET A 331 -0.33 -24.59 -3.97
C MET A 331 0.13 -25.76 -3.10
N LEU A 332 1.43 -25.78 -2.80
CA LEU A 332 2.05 -26.70 -1.86
C LEU A 332 2.51 -25.93 -0.63
N VAL A 333 2.18 -26.41 0.56
CA VAL A 333 2.63 -25.85 1.84
C VAL A 333 3.46 -26.88 2.56
N LYS A 334 4.76 -26.60 2.73
CA LYS A 334 5.61 -27.40 3.63
C LYS A 334 5.31 -26.98 5.06
N VAL A 335 4.85 -27.91 5.87
CA VAL A 335 4.59 -27.72 7.30
C VAL A 335 5.54 -28.61 8.09
N GLN A 336 6.06 -28.08 9.20
CA GLN A 336 6.87 -28.82 10.14
C GLN A 336 6.05 -29.19 11.36
N ASP A 337 6.07 -30.47 11.74
CA ASP A 337 5.61 -30.91 13.05
C ASP A 337 6.60 -30.39 14.12
N LEU A 338 6.11 -29.59 15.05
CA LEU A 338 6.94 -28.93 16.07
C LEU A 338 7.42 -29.87 17.17
N LYS A 339 6.85 -31.08 17.28
CA LYS A 339 7.29 -32.12 18.22
C LYS A 339 8.37 -33.02 17.62
N SER A 340 8.15 -33.52 16.41
CA SER A 340 9.07 -34.49 15.78
C SER A 340 10.14 -33.81 14.92
N GLY A 341 9.89 -32.58 14.46
CA GLY A 341 10.71 -31.87 13.49
C GLY A 341 10.50 -32.34 12.04
N GLU A 342 9.63 -33.33 11.80
CA GLU A 342 9.34 -33.88 10.48
C GLU A 342 8.64 -32.86 9.58
N LEU A 343 8.98 -32.86 8.29
CA LEU A 343 8.36 -32.02 7.27
C LEU A 343 7.32 -32.82 6.49
N LYS A 344 6.14 -32.22 6.30
CA LYS A 344 5.07 -32.75 5.47
C LYS A 344 4.62 -31.70 4.46
N GLU A 345 4.17 -32.16 3.30
CA GLU A 345 3.55 -31.32 2.28
C GLU A 345 2.03 -31.41 2.34
N LEU A 346 1.38 -30.24 2.33
CA LEU A 346 -0.06 -30.09 2.14
C LEU A 346 -0.31 -29.53 0.75
N VAL A 347 -1.32 -30.06 0.06
CA VAL A 347 -1.70 -29.62 -1.28
C VAL A 347 -3.07 -28.97 -1.22
N GLY A 348 -3.23 -27.82 -1.88
CA GLY A 348 -4.51 -27.12 -2.02
C GLY A 348 -4.54 -26.25 -3.27
N ASP A 349 -5.70 -25.74 -3.64
CA ASP A 349 -5.86 -24.76 -4.73
C ASP A 349 -5.50 -23.34 -4.29
N GLY A 350 -5.51 -23.07 -2.98
CA GLY A 350 -5.13 -21.78 -2.43
C GLY A 350 -4.81 -21.86 -0.95
N VAL A 351 -4.15 -20.82 -0.47
CA VAL A 351 -3.74 -20.65 0.91
C VAL A 351 -4.30 -19.32 1.43
N PHE A 352 -4.94 -19.35 2.59
CA PHE A 352 -5.32 -18.14 3.32
C PHE A 352 -4.45 -18.00 4.56
N VAL A 353 -3.78 -16.87 4.71
CA VAL A 353 -2.90 -16.60 5.86
C VAL A 353 -3.60 -15.65 6.83
N PHE A 354 -4.02 -16.16 7.98
CA PHE A 354 -4.79 -15.44 9.00
C PHE A 354 -4.05 -15.42 10.35
N VAL A 355 -2.78 -15.02 10.32
CA VAL A 355 -1.94 -14.85 11.52
C VAL A 355 -2.01 -13.46 12.16
N GLY A 356 -3.03 -12.69 11.76
CA GLY A 356 -3.37 -11.38 12.31
C GLY A 356 -2.94 -10.22 11.44
N MET A 357 -3.40 -9.04 11.84
CA MET A 357 -3.11 -7.76 11.20
C MET A 357 -2.32 -6.88 12.19
N LYS A 358 -1.55 -5.94 11.67
CA LYS A 358 -0.82 -4.94 12.45
C LYS A 358 -1.22 -3.54 11.96
N PRO A 359 -1.60 -2.60 12.85
CA PRO A 359 -1.85 -1.22 12.45
C PRO A 359 -0.56 -0.55 11.98
N ASN A 360 -0.63 0.24 10.92
CA ASN A 360 0.53 0.87 10.30
C ASN A 360 0.93 2.14 11.07
N LEU A 361 1.64 1.95 12.18
CA LEU A 361 2.04 3.02 13.12
C LEU A 361 3.56 3.15 13.31
N ASP A 362 4.35 2.45 12.48
CA ASP A 362 5.81 2.33 12.71
C ASP A 362 6.56 3.68 12.70
N LEU A 363 6.02 4.68 12.01
CA LEU A 363 6.57 6.04 11.94
C LEU A 363 5.97 7.00 12.99
N ILE A 364 4.97 6.54 13.75
CA ILE A 364 4.25 7.34 14.75
C ILE A 364 4.71 6.89 16.14
N THR A 365 5.66 7.63 16.69
CA THR A 365 6.26 7.35 18.00
C THR A 365 5.56 8.09 19.15
N ASP A 366 4.67 9.04 18.84
CA ASP A 366 3.89 9.76 19.83
C ASP A 366 3.03 8.82 20.69
N ASP A 367 2.79 9.22 21.93
CA ASP A 367 2.06 8.43 22.92
C ASP A 367 0.54 8.50 22.68
N LEU A 368 0.07 7.67 21.74
CA LEU A 368 -1.34 7.44 21.48
C LEU A 368 -1.88 6.32 22.36
N GLU A 369 -3.05 6.54 22.94
CA GLU A 369 -3.79 5.45 23.60
C GLU A 369 -4.14 4.36 22.58
N LYS A 370 -3.72 3.14 22.88
CA LYS A 370 -3.93 1.96 22.04
C LYS A 370 -4.67 0.88 22.81
N ASP A 371 -5.34 0.00 22.09
CA ASP A 371 -5.82 -1.26 22.65
C ASP A 371 -4.66 -2.26 22.85
N GLN A 372 -4.97 -3.42 23.43
CA GLN A 372 -3.98 -4.48 23.69
C GLN A 372 -3.36 -5.07 22.41
N TRP A 373 -3.91 -4.77 21.23
CA TRP A 373 -3.44 -5.23 19.93
C TRP A 373 -2.68 -4.14 19.16
N GLY A 374 -2.52 -2.95 19.76
CA GLY A 374 -1.76 -1.83 19.22
C GLY A 374 -2.57 -0.88 18.33
N TYR A 375 -3.89 -1.06 18.20
CA TYR A 375 -4.74 -0.17 17.39
C TYR A 375 -5.11 1.08 18.19
N ILE A 376 -5.22 2.22 17.51
CA ILE A 376 -5.52 3.52 18.15
C ILE A 376 -6.93 3.49 18.73
N LYS A 377 -7.08 3.87 20.00
CA LYS A 377 -8.41 4.11 20.58
C LYS A 377 -8.91 5.47 20.14
N THR A 378 -10.19 5.54 19.78
CA THR A 378 -10.87 6.79 19.46
C THR A 378 -12.19 6.92 20.21
N ASP A 379 -12.68 8.15 20.34
CA ASP A 379 -14.08 8.40 20.71
C ASP A 379 -15.03 8.19 19.51
N ASP A 380 -16.33 8.42 19.70
CA ASP A 380 -17.36 8.26 18.66
C ASP A 380 -17.24 9.29 17.53
N GLU A 381 -16.48 10.37 17.73
CA GLU A 381 -16.17 11.40 16.73
C GLU A 381 -14.77 11.22 16.12
N MET A 382 -14.16 10.04 16.34
CA MET A 382 -12.86 9.61 15.82
C MET A 382 -11.65 10.40 16.36
N ARG A 383 -11.80 11.12 17.48
CA ARG A 383 -10.67 11.78 18.15
C ARG A 383 -9.78 10.78 18.85
N THR A 384 -8.48 11.03 18.80
CA THR A 384 -7.48 10.27 19.56
C THR A 384 -7.24 10.89 20.93
N SER A 385 -6.33 10.31 21.72
CA SER A 385 -5.85 10.91 22.97
C SER A 385 -5.05 12.21 22.78
N ILE A 386 -4.63 12.55 21.55
CA ILE A 386 -3.90 13.78 21.24
C ILE A 386 -4.87 14.84 20.67
N PRO A 387 -5.01 16.03 21.32
CA PRO A 387 -5.90 17.07 20.85
C PRO A 387 -5.60 17.55 19.42
N GLY A 388 -6.66 17.59 18.60
CA GLY A 388 -6.58 17.96 17.19
C GLY A 388 -6.07 16.84 16.27
N VAL A 389 -5.94 15.62 16.80
CA VAL A 389 -5.56 14.44 16.02
C VAL A 389 -6.70 13.43 16.05
N TYR A 390 -7.09 12.99 14.86
CA TYR A 390 -8.12 12.00 14.59
C TYR A 390 -7.49 10.74 14.01
N ALA A 391 -8.16 9.61 14.10
CA ALA A 391 -7.74 8.38 13.44
C ALA A 391 -8.95 7.66 12.81
N VAL A 392 -8.77 7.10 11.62
CA VAL A 392 -9.87 6.51 10.83
C VAL A 392 -9.45 5.24 10.10
N GLY A 393 -10.43 4.38 9.82
CA GLY A 393 -10.17 3.16 9.07
C GLY A 393 -9.52 2.07 9.92
N ASP A 394 -8.75 1.19 9.29
CA ASP A 394 -8.31 -0.04 9.94
C ASP A 394 -7.20 0.14 10.98
N VAL A 395 -6.70 1.37 11.14
CA VAL A 395 -5.70 1.72 12.16
C VAL A 395 -6.30 1.85 13.57
N ILE A 396 -7.63 2.03 13.67
CA ILE A 396 -8.32 2.22 14.95
C ILE A 396 -8.80 0.90 15.56
N SER A 397 -9.05 0.93 16.87
CA SER A 397 -9.62 -0.19 17.61
C SER A 397 -11.09 -0.35 17.23
N LYS A 398 -11.37 -1.34 16.38
CA LYS A 398 -12.73 -1.66 15.96
C LYS A 398 -12.89 -3.14 15.63
N LYS A 399 -14.16 -3.59 15.70
CA LYS A 399 -14.51 -4.99 15.45
C LYS A 399 -14.43 -5.36 13.98
N TYR A 400 -14.93 -4.50 13.09
CA TYR A 400 -15.05 -4.79 11.66
C TYR A 400 -14.20 -3.87 10.80
N ARG A 401 -13.41 -4.46 9.92
CA ARG A 401 -12.49 -3.79 9.00
C ARG A 401 -12.98 -4.01 7.58
N GLN A 402 -13.68 -3.02 7.04
CA GLN A 402 -14.29 -3.05 5.72
C GLN A 402 -14.13 -1.69 5.07
N ILE A 403 -14.19 -1.64 3.73
CA ILE A 403 -14.11 -0.37 2.98
C ILE A 403 -15.20 0.60 3.46
N THR A 404 -16.43 0.11 3.65
CA THR A 404 -17.56 0.93 4.11
C THR A 404 -17.41 1.44 5.53
N THR A 405 -16.85 0.65 6.45
CA THR A 405 -16.61 1.12 7.83
C THR A 405 -15.49 2.16 7.84
N ALA A 406 -14.42 1.97 7.07
CA ALA A 406 -13.36 2.97 6.93
C ALA A 406 -13.87 4.30 6.33
N VAL A 407 -14.75 4.24 5.33
CA VAL A 407 -15.40 5.44 4.74
C VAL A 407 -16.28 6.15 5.77
N ALA A 408 -17.03 5.39 6.59
CA ALA A 408 -17.84 5.97 7.66
C ALA A 408 -16.96 6.69 8.69
N ASP A 409 -15.88 6.06 9.16
CA ASP A 409 -14.92 6.67 10.08
C ASP A 409 -14.36 7.99 9.51
N GLY A 410 -13.94 7.96 8.23
CA GLY A 410 -13.44 9.15 7.52
C GLY A 410 -14.45 10.30 7.44
N THR A 411 -15.72 9.96 7.22
CA THR A 411 -16.82 10.93 7.19
C THR A 411 -17.05 11.57 8.56
N ILE A 412 -17.14 10.75 9.61
CA ILE A 412 -17.38 11.20 10.99
C ILE A 412 -16.25 12.14 11.44
N ALA A 413 -15.00 11.70 11.29
CA ALA A 413 -13.83 12.49 11.66
C ALA A 413 -13.80 13.85 10.97
N SER A 414 -14.17 13.90 9.69
CA SER A 414 -14.12 15.13 8.90
C SER A 414 -15.15 16.15 9.33
N ILE A 415 -16.37 15.71 9.64
CA ILE A 415 -17.44 16.58 10.12
C ILE A 415 -17.09 17.13 11.50
N ALA A 416 -16.56 16.30 12.40
CA ALA A 416 -16.11 16.73 13.72
C ALA A 416 -14.94 17.73 13.60
N LEU A 417 -13.94 17.41 12.79
CA LEU A 417 -12.76 18.24 12.56
C LEU A 417 -13.13 19.61 11.99
N ALA A 418 -13.99 19.66 10.97
CA ALA A 418 -14.41 20.92 10.34
C ALA A 418 -15.12 21.85 11.34
N LYS A 419 -16.01 21.31 12.18
CA LYS A 419 -16.69 22.09 13.24
C LYS A 419 -15.73 22.67 14.29
N GLU A 420 -14.59 22.03 14.52
CA GLU A 420 -13.56 22.53 15.45
C GLU A 420 -12.58 23.53 14.82
N LEU A 421 -12.66 23.74 13.50
CA LEU A 421 -11.89 24.76 12.78
C LEU A 421 -12.67 26.07 12.63
N GLU A 422 -14.00 26.01 12.70
CA GLU A 422 -14.90 27.16 12.85
C GLU A 422 -14.71 27.83 14.23
#